data_AF-A0A7S3MXL5-F1
#
_entry.id   AF-A0A7S3MXL5-F1
#
_cell.length_a   1.000
_cell.length_b   1.000
_cell.length_c   1.000
_cell.angle_alpha   90.00
_cell.angle_beta   90.00
_cell.angle_gamma   90.00
#
_symmetry.space_group_name_H-M   'P 1'
#
loop_
_entity.id
_entity.type
_entity.pdbx_description
1 polymer ?
#
loop_
_entity_poly.entity_id
_entity_poly.type
_entity_poly.pdbx_seq_one_letter_code
_entity_poly.pdbx_strand_id
1 'polypeptide(L)'
;MTLKSVEGKMNPSQRKHCFEIFGYDFMIDQSLRPWLIEVNTNPCLEETSRLLRDLLPRMLDDAFKLSVDVMYPPFSNKNKLTKHSSVVEFGEAEPTKTFPVEGYSDSENLWRHIYTMKGI
;
A
#
# COMPACT_ATOMS: atom_id res chain seq x y z
N MET A 1 8.17 17.96 4.57
CA MET A 1 7.80 19.39 4.45
C MET A 1 6.54 19.56 3.60
N THR A 2 6.42 18.88 2.46
CA THR A 2 5.28 18.98 1.52
C THR A 2 3.93 18.54 2.07
N LEU A 3 3.80 17.33 2.66
CA LEU A 3 2.50 16.84 3.15
C LEU A 3 1.95 17.69 4.33
N LYS A 4 2.84 18.10 5.23
CA LYS A 4 2.50 19.01 6.35
C LYS A 4 1.99 20.36 5.85
N SER A 5 2.53 20.90 4.75
CA SER A 5 2.10 22.18 4.19
C SER A 5 0.65 22.17 3.65
N VAL A 6 0.10 21.00 3.36
CA VAL A 6 -1.28 20.83 2.84
C VAL A 6 -2.20 20.11 3.82
N GLU A 7 -1.72 19.79 5.02
CA GLU A 7 -2.47 19.02 6.04
C GLU A 7 -3.86 19.60 6.33
N GLY A 8 -3.94 20.91 6.53
CA GLY A 8 -5.21 21.60 6.77
C GLY A 8 -6.20 21.56 5.60
N LYS A 9 -5.75 21.20 4.38
CA LYS A 9 -6.59 21.07 3.18
C LYS A 9 -7.01 19.63 2.88
N MET A 10 -6.33 18.63 3.43
CA MET A 10 -6.62 17.22 3.11
C MET A 10 -7.91 16.72 3.76
N ASN A 11 -8.16 17.07 5.02
CA ASN A 11 -9.40 16.69 5.72
C ASN A 11 -9.98 17.88 6.51
N PRO A 12 -10.45 18.94 5.83
CA PRO A 12 -10.87 20.19 6.47
C PRO A 12 -12.06 20.00 7.40
N SER A 13 -12.90 18.99 7.15
CA SER A 13 -14.06 18.65 7.98
C SER A 13 -13.77 17.56 9.02
N GLN A 14 -12.51 17.13 9.18
CA GLN A 14 -12.10 16.06 10.11
C GLN A 14 -13.00 14.82 10.03
N ARG A 15 -13.34 14.40 8.81
CA ARG A 15 -14.16 13.22 8.58
C ARG A 15 -13.42 11.99 9.13
N LYS A 16 -14.12 11.24 9.98
CA LYS A 16 -13.62 9.96 10.52
C LYS A 16 -13.83 8.86 9.50
N HIS A 17 -13.01 7.80 9.60
CA HIS A 17 -13.14 6.59 8.78
C HIS A 17 -12.99 6.85 7.27
N CYS A 18 -12.16 7.84 6.91
CA CYS A 18 -11.75 8.10 5.53
C CYS A 18 -10.28 7.74 5.36
N PHE A 19 -9.94 7.22 4.18
CA PHE A 19 -8.56 7.08 3.71
C PHE A 19 -8.48 7.59 2.27
N GLU A 20 -7.28 7.91 1.81
CA GLU A 20 -7.03 8.44 0.48
C GLU A 20 -5.72 7.86 -0.06
N ILE A 21 -5.66 7.62 -1.36
CA ILE A 21 -4.47 7.13 -2.06
C ILE A 21 -3.90 8.30 -2.85
N PHE A 22 -2.63 8.62 -2.60
CA PHE A 22 -1.93 9.69 -3.30
C PHE A 22 -0.95 9.12 -4.32
N GLY A 23 -0.92 9.70 -5.52
CA GLY A 23 0.14 9.46 -6.51
C GLY A 23 1.28 10.44 -6.28
N TYR A 24 2.52 9.95 -6.22
CA TYR A 24 3.71 10.80 -6.10
C TYR A 24 4.57 10.65 -7.34
N ASP A 25 4.79 11.76 -8.05
CA ASP A 25 5.58 11.77 -9.26
C ASP A 25 6.99 12.29 -8.97
N PHE A 26 7.98 11.43 -9.18
CA PHE A 26 9.39 11.73 -8.95
C PHE A 26 10.17 11.74 -10.26
N MET A 27 11.08 12.70 -10.39
CA MET A 27 12.14 12.69 -11.39
C MET A 27 13.47 12.31 -10.74
N ILE A 28 14.21 11.39 -11.34
CA ILE A 28 15.54 10.98 -10.84
C ILE A 28 16.61 11.68 -11.67
N ASP A 29 17.53 12.39 -11.02
CA ASP A 29 18.64 13.06 -11.71
C ASP A 29 19.85 12.15 -11.97
N GLN A 30 20.89 12.69 -12.64
CA GLN A 30 22.11 11.95 -12.99
C GLN A 30 22.92 11.48 -11.76
N SER A 31 22.71 12.11 -10.60
CA SER A 31 23.30 11.71 -9.32
C SER A 31 22.39 10.77 -8.52
N LEU A 32 21.35 10.21 -9.16
CA LEU A 32 20.33 9.35 -8.57
C LEU A 32 19.57 10.01 -7.41
N ARG A 33 19.45 11.33 -7.42
CA ARG A 33 18.65 12.04 -6.42
C ARG A 33 17.20 12.13 -6.89
N PRO A 34 16.21 11.76 -6.05
CA PRO A 34 14.81 11.93 -6.38
C PRO A 34 14.37 13.37 -6.15
N TRP A 35 13.65 13.91 -7.11
CA TRP A 35 13.02 15.22 -7.08
C TRP A 35 11.51 15.03 -7.19
N LEU A 36 10.78 15.40 -6.14
CA LEU A 36 9.31 15.39 -6.16
C LEU A 36 8.81 16.47 -7.11
N ILE A 37 8.00 16.09 -8.09
CA ILE A 37 7.41 16.99 -9.06
C ILE A 37 6.02 17.43 -8.58
N GLU A 38 5.16 16.45 -8.30
CA GLU A 38 3.81 16.71 -7.84
C GLU A 38 3.26 15.56 -6.98
N VAL A 39 2.15 15.86 -6.31
CA VAL A 39 1.35 14.89 -5.55
C VAL A 39 -0.08 15.00 -6.02
N ASN A 40 -0.63 13.90 -6.52
CA ASN A 40 -1.96 13.80 -7.09
C ASN A 40 -2.91 13.12 -6.10
N THR A 41 -4.05 13.75 -5.79
CA THR A 41 -5.13 13.16 -4.96
C THR A 41 -5.96 12.13 -5.73
N ASN A 42 -5.88 12.15 -7.06
CA ASN A 42 -6.56 11.20 -7.95
C ASN A 42 -5.53 10.58 -8.91
N PRO A 43 -4.69 9.64 -8.44
CA PRO A 43 -3.76 8.95 -9.32
C PRO A 43 -4.49 8.13 -10.38
N CYS A 44 -3.88 7.96 -11.55
CA CYS A 44 -4.42 7.09 -12.59
C CYS A 44 -4.33 5.63 -12.15
N LEU A 45 -5.45 4.89 -12.25
CA LEU A 45 -5.55 3.47 -11.93
C LEU A 45 -5.88 2.62 -13.17
N GLU A 46 -5.57 3.14 -14.37
CA GLU A 46 -5.81 2.42 -15.61
C GLU A 46 -4.68 1.42 -15.92
N GLU A 47 -5.04 0.18 -16.21
CA GLU A 47 -4.14 -0.93 -16.50
C GLU A 47 -3.62 -0.92 -17.96
N THR A 48 -3.04 0.20 -18.38
CA THR A 48 -2.62 0.45 -19.78
C THR A 48 -1.43 -0.39 -20.25
N SER A 49 -0.73 -1.06 -19.33
CA SER A 49 0.40 -1.94 -19.63
C SER A 49 0.33 -3.23 -18.82
N ARG A 50 1.05 -4.28 -19.26
CA ARG A 50 1.16 -5.54 -18.49
C ARG A 50 1.71 -5.30 -17.08
N LEU A 51 2.68 -4.40 -16.95
CA LEU A 51 3.23 -4.02 -15.65
C LEU A 51 2.15 -3.45 -14.73
N LEU A 52 1.31 -2.54 -15.24
CA LEU A 52 0.25 -1.93 -14.43
C LEU A 52 -0.86 -2.93 -14.07
N ARG A 53 -1.15 -3.91 -14.93
CA ARG A 53 -2.07 -5.02 -14.64
C ARG A 53 -1.64 -5.85 -13.44
N ASP A 54 -0.33 -5.99 -13.24
CA ASP A 54 0.20 -6.76 -12.11
C ASP A 54 0.32 -5.89 -10.84
N LEU A 55 0.73 -4.63 -10.98
CA LEU A 55 1.00 -3.73 -9.85
C LEU A 55 -0.26 -3.11 -9.24
N LEU A 56 -1.20 -2.62 -10.05
CA LEU A 56 -2.33 -1.81 -9.56
C LEU A 56 -3.32 -2.63 -8.73
N PRO A 57 -3.79 -3.82 -9.17
CA PRO A 57 -4.71 -4.62 -8.36
C PRO A 57 -4.09 -5.01 -7.02
N ARG A 58 -2.80 -5.32 -7.02
CA ARG A 58 -2.06 -5.66 -5.81
C ARG A 58 -1.95 -4.49 -4.84
N MET A 59 -1.54 -3.32 -5.34
CA MET A 59 -1.44 -2.10 -4.53
C MET A 59 -2.79 -1.74 -3.90
N LEU A 60 -3.89 -1.89 -4.64
CA LEU A 60 -5.24 -1.60 -4.13
C LEU A 60 -5.71 -2.62 -3.08
N ASP A 61 -5.45 -3.92 -3.29
CA ASP A 61 -5.77 -4.95 -2.31
C ASP A 61 -5.05 -4.71 -0.97
N ASP A 62 -3.75 -4.40 -1.03
CA ASP A 62 -2.99 -4.03 0.17
C ASP A 62 -3.55 -2.76 0.83
N ALA A 63 -3.93 -1.74 0.04
CA ALA A 63 -4.53 -0.52 0.57
C ALA A 63 -5.85 -0.79 1.31
N PHE A 64 -6.72 -1.66 0.78
CA PHE A 64 -7.98 -2.02 1.43
C PHE A 64 -7.77 -2.85 2.70
N LYS A 65 -6.83 -3.79 2.69
CA LYS A 65 -6.45 -4.58 3.88
C LYS A 65 -5.98 -3.71 5.04
N LEU A 66 -5.21 -2.67 4.74
CA LEU A 66 -4.67 -1.75 5.74
C LEU A 66 -5.66 -0.66 6.19
N SER A 67 -6.80 -0.50 5.51
CA SER A 67 -7.77 0.57 5.79
C SER A 67 -9.17 0.04 6.10
N VAL A 68 -9.83 -0.54 5.09
CA VAL A 68 -11.20 -1.02 5.17
C VAL A 68 -11.29 -2.26 6.04
N ASP A 69 -10.44 -3.27 5.83
CA ASP A 69 -10.53 -4.55 6.55
C ASP A 69 -10.17 -4.41 8.04
N VAL A 70 -9.38 -3.40 8.40
CA VAL A 70 -9.11 -3.07 9.80
C VAL A 70 -10.42 -2.66 10.52
N MET A 71 -11.30 -1.95 9.82
CA MET A 71 -12.60 -1.50 10.33
C MET A 71 -13.69 -2.56 10.18
N TYR A 72 -13.66 -3.31 9.07
CA TYR A 72 -14.66 -4.29 8.67
C TYR A 72 -13.97 -5.59 8.27
N PRO A 73 -13.47 -6.36 9.25
CA PRO A 73 -12.74 -7.58 8.96
C PRO A 73 -13.62 -8.55 8.17
N PRO A 74 -13.08 -9.20 7.12
CA PRO A 74 -13.83 -10.17 6.34
C PRO A 74 -14.31 -11.30 7.25
N PHE A 75 -15.49 -11.85 6.96
CA PHE A 75 -16.04 -12.98 7.71
C PHE A 75 -15.06 -14.15 7.64
N SER A 76 -14.32 -14.37 8.73
CA SER A 76 -13.41 -15.50 8.83
C SER A 76 -14.24 -16.78 8.90
N ASN A 77 -14.24 -17.56 7.82
CA ASN A 77 -14.54 -19.00 7.93
C ASN A 77 -13.46 -19.59 8.85
N LYS A 78 -13.84 -19.86 10.10
CA LYS A 78 -12.98 -20.27 11.23
C LYS A 78 -12.15 -21.55 11.02
N ASN A 79 -12.07 -22.08 9.80
CA ASN A 79 -11.43 -23.37 9.47
C ASN A 79 -9.98 -23.24 8.95
N LYS A 80 -9.34 -22.06 9.01
CA LYS A 80 -7.92 -21.89 8.64
C LYS A 80 -7.06 -21.13 9.67
N LEU A 81 -7.35 -21.25 10.97
CA LEU A 81 -6.38 -20.88 12.02
C LEU A 81 -5.46 -22.08 12.32
N THR A 82 -4.46 -22.31 11.48
CA THR A 82 -3.28 -23.07 11.92
C THR A 82 -2.42 -22.16 12.78
N LYS A 83 -2.52 -22.36 14.10
CA LYS A 83 -1.47 -22.17 15.11
C LYS A 83 -0.27 -21.29 14.69
N HIS A 84 -0.33 -20.00 15.04
CA HIS A 84 0.85 -19.38 15.66
C HIS A 84 0.41 -18.35 16.71
N SER A 85 0.09 -18.90 17.87
CA SER A 85 0.36 -18.43 19.22
C SER A 85 0.15 -16.96 19.56
N SER A 86 -0.94 -16.73 20.28
CA SER A 86 -1.14 -15.69 21.27
C SER A 86 -0.13 -15.83 22.41
N VAL A 87 0.73 -14.84 22.62
CA VAL A 87 1.23 -14.43 23.95
C VAL A 87 1.25 -12.91 23.96
N VAL A 88 0.43 -12.31 24.82
CA VAL A 88 0.40 -10.87 25.10
C VAL A 88 1.26 -10.64 26.33
N GLU A 89 2.46 -10.10 26.14
CA GLU A 89 3.26 -9.47 27.19
C GLU A 89 3.37 -7.96 26.91
N PHE A 90 3.00 -7.16 27.91
CA PHE A 90 3.11 -5.71 27.88
C PHE A 90 4.59 -5.31 27.93
N GLY A 91 5.22 -5.04 26.78
CA GLY A 91 6.60 -4.57 26.77
C GLY A 91 7.37 -4.64 25.44
N GLU A 92 6.87 -5.31 24.41
CA GLU A 92 7.60 -5.45 23.14
C GLU A 92 6.71 -5.08 21.94
N ALA A 93 7.36 -4.57 20.88
CA ALA A 93 6.70 -4.05 19.68
C ALA A 93 5.59 -4.99 19.19
N GLU A 94 4.38 -4.46 19.03
CA GLU A 94 3.20 -5.16 18.52
C GLU A 94 3.59 -6.10 17.36
N PRO A 95 3.22 -7.39 17.41
CA PRO A 95 3.49 -8.31 16.31
C PRO A 95 2.88 -7.71 15.05
N THR A 96 3.71 -7.42 14.05
CA THR A 96 3.27 -6.83 12.78
C THR A 96 2.09 -7.64 12.27
N LYS A 97 0.89 -7.05 12.27
CA LYS A 97 -0.28 -7.67 11.64
C LYS A 97 0.11 -7.91 10.18
N THR A 98 0.35 -9.15 9.82
CA THR A 98 0.62 -9.56 8.45
C THR A 98 -0.70 -9.62 7.71
N PHE A 99 -0.77 -8.97 6.55
CA PHE A 99 -1.95 -8.95 5.68
C PHE A 99 -1.64 -9.70 4.39
N PRO A 100 -1.53 -11.04 4.44
CA PRO A 100 -1.14 -11.82 3.27
C PRO A 100 -2.18 -11.70 2.15
N VAL A 101 -1.71 -11.77 0.90
CA VAL A 101 -2.57 -11.78 -0.29
C VAL A 101 -2.51 -13.16 -0.93
N GLU A 102 -3.66 -13.70 -1.27
CA GLU A 102 -3.76 -15.01 -1.89
C GLU A 102 -3.03 -15.03 -3.24
N GLY A 103 -2.13 -16.00 -3.42
CA GLY A 103 -1.34 -16.15 -4.65
C GLY A 103 -0.05 -15.34 -4.71
N TYR A 104 0.33 -14.62 -3.64
CA TYR A 104 1.51 -13.76 -3.65
C TYR A 104 2.28 -13.80 -2.32
N SER A 105 3.61 -13.89 -2.38
CA SER A 105 4.45 -13.93 -1.17
C SER A 105 4.72 -12.53 -0.64
N ASP A 106 4.56 -12.29 0.66
CA ASP A 106 4.87 -10.98 1.30
C ASP A 106 6.35 -10.57 1.14
N SER A 107 7.25 -11.51 0.81
CA SER A 107 8.66 -11.27 0.54
C SER A 107 8.99 -10.96 -0.94
N GLU A 108 8.00 -11.00 -1.82
CA GLU A 108 8.20 -10.79 -3.24
C GLU A 108 8.30 -9.30 -3.57
N ASN A 109 9.47 -8.88 -4.04
CA ASN A 109 9.77 -7.50 -4.37
C ASN A 109 9.23 -7.16 -5.76
N LEU A 110 8.05 -6.53 -5.83
CA LEU A 110 7.41 -6.07 -7.08
C LEU A 110 8.31 -5.16 -7.93
N TRP A 111 9.26 -4.43 -7.31
CA TRP A 111 10.21 -3.61 -8.04
C TRP A 111 11.10 -4.45 -8.96
N ARG A 112 11.33 -5.73 -8.65
CA ARG A 112 12.05 -6.63 -9.57
C ARG A 112 11.37 -6.75 -10.93
N HIS A 113 10.04 -6.70 -10.98
CA HIS A 113 9.30 -6.82 -12.25
C HIS A 113 9.59 -5.66 -13.21
N ILE A 114 9.95 -4.49 -12.67
CA ILE A 114 10.34 -3.32 -13.47
C ILE A 114 11.63 -3.58 -14.26
N TYR A 115 12.60 -4.30 -13.68
CA TYR A 115 13.89 -4.58 -14.33
C TYR A 115 13.87 -5.87 -15.18
N THR A 116 12.90 -6.76 -14.96
CA THR A 116 12.81 -8.05 -15.65
C THR A 116 11.88 -8.05 -16.87
N MET A 117 11.25 -6.92 -17.22
CA MET A 117 10.55 -6.78 -18.50
C MET A 117 11.57 -6.82 -19.65
N LYS A 118 11.91 -8.03 -20.09
CA LYS A 118 12.58 -8.28 -21.37
C LYS A 118 11.62 -7.89 -22.49
N GLY A 119 11.92 -6.79 -23.17
CA GLY A 119 11.25 -6.41 -24.42
C GLY A 119 10.63 -5.01 -24.37
N ILE A 120 11.49 -4.00 -24.50
CA ILE A 120 11.27 -2.88 -25.41
C ILE A 120 12.41 -2.94 -26.43
#